data_AF-A0A9W8TNN1-F1
#
_entry.id   AF-A0A9W8TNN1-F1
#
_cell.length_a   1.000
_cell.length_b   1.000
_cell.length_c   1.000
_cell.angle_alpha   90.00
_cell.angle_beta   90.00
_cell.angle_gamma   90.00
#
_symmetry.space_group_name_H-M   'P 1'
#
loop_
_entity.id
_entity.type
_entity.pdbx_description
1 polymer ?
#
loop_
_entity_poly.entity_id
_entity_poly.type
_entity_poly.pdbx_seq_one_letter_code
_entity_poly.pdbx_strand_id
1 'polypeptide(L)'
;MVLFTIAGGYSSRVSTAIGNEVLIASTNCGYLKQALSPLRTAAANVYHGDRINNAAAYASQCYSDKVSPGMTQCSLLTTPRIVGNKDTRAHCPFNNTICRETSKNLRVDSGFLDSHIHFGLNATPDQRISWRNVFHCAPMVTEGYTSLYFNSHPDKSLDGSTLYHYGGFSFAERRDYMFLAKTLQSQYSLMLSNDSVLSYSNLDLQVIPVIIENGTSSPYSFVPIEQVARDDADLFILFLSGNGVIFSQPSEDPWYRVAHASTQFVVFGADYESEDNLYLPLEPASPLGCTAQYQFCNAGSGKCGPLASQMDAIAGAAPYFDTTYADFKADNPKTETAARFIYFVKSAITSNTAYFNDMLAHLGSQALFSQKNLVNGWQYNLEVDQWQQDVSHIWDIMMASHQSALLNAASGPTDPYILQGWVNYTASGFKTLCNNQGALSVWTSRMDDKFYSAAAAVSIRSSK
;
A
#
# COMPACT_ATOMS: atom_id res chain seq x y z
N MET A 1 -25.10 -24.36 -42.55
CA MET A 1 -24.14 -24.20 -41.43
C MET A 1 -22.79 -23.72 -41.99
N VAL A 2 -22.76 -22.51 -42.58
CA VAL A 2 -21.55 -21.89 -43.19
C VAL A 2 -21.45 -20.38 -42.84
N LEU A 3 -22.26 -19.90 -41.88
CA LEU A 3 -22.34 -18.45 -41.57
C LEU A 3 -21.62 -18.00 -40.28
N PHE A 4 -20.87 -18.88 -39.60
CA PHE A 4 -20.11 -18.51 -38.40
C PHE A 4 -18.59 -18.34 -38.60
N THR A 5 -18.06 -18.62 -39.79
CA THR A 5 -16.60 -18.60 -40.02
C THR A 5 -16.06 -17.24 -40.51
N ILE A 6 -16.94 -16.29 -40.89
CA ILE A 6 -16.51 -14.99 -41.44
C ILE A 6 -16.49 -13.87 -40.38
N ALA A 7 -17.20 -14.04 -39.25
CA ALA A 7 -17.15 -13.06 -38.15
C ALA A 7 -15.90 -13.18 -37.25
N GLY A 8 -15.23 -14.34 -37.25
CA GLY A 8 -13.98 -14.55 -36.50
C GLY A 8 -12.74 -13.93 -37.16
N GLY A 9 -12.77 -13.70 -38.48
CA GLY A 9 -11.64 -13.18 -39.25
C GLY A 9 -11.46 -11.65 -39.20
N TYR A 10 -12.49 -10.91 -38.78
CA TYR A 10 -12.44 -9.45 -38.68
C TYR A 10 -12.21 -8.91 -37.27
N SER A 11 -12.38 -9.75 -36.22
CA SER A 11 -12.12 -9.33 -34.84
C SER A 11 -10.63 -9.37 -34.47
N SER A 12 -9.84 -10.24 -35.12
CA SER A 12 -8.40 -10.39 -34.82
C SER A 12 -7.49 -9.36 -35.50
N ARG A 13 -8.01 -8.51 -36.41
CA ARG A 13 -7.20 -7.51 -37.13
C ARG A 13 -7.26 -6.09 -36.57
N VAL A 14 -8.00 -5.84 -35.49
CA VAL A 14 -8.15 -4.48 -34.92
C VAL A 14 -7.26 -4.20 -33.71
N SER A 15 -6.57 -5.21 -33.15
CA SER A 15 -5.58 -5.04 -32.08
C SER A 15 -4.19 -5.55 -32.51
N THR A 16 -3.73 -5.16 -33.70
CA THR A 16 -2.42 -5.59 -34.23
C THR A 16 -1.29 -4.61 -33.95
N ALA A 17 -1.57 -3.42 -33.42
CA ALA A 17 -0.56 -2.47 -32.96
C ALA A 17 -0.50 -2.47 -31.42
N ILE A 18 0.72 -2.57 -30.88
CA ILE A 18 1.04 -2.36 -29.46
C ILE A 18 0.67 -0.91 -29.11
N GLY A 19 -0.04 -0.69 -28.00
CA GLY A 19 -0.43 0.65 -27.57
C GLY A 19 -1.71 1.20 -28.18
N ASN A 20 -2.54 0.37 -28.83
CA ASN A 20 -3.90 0.77 -29.17
C ASN A 20 -4.77 0.73 -27.90
N GLU A 21 -5.54 1.79 -27.66
CA GLU A 21 -6.55 1.80 -26.61
C GLU A 21 -7.71 0.86 -26.97
N VAL A 22 -8.04 -0.06 -26.07
CA VAL A 22 -9.15 -1.00 -26.18
C VAL A 22 -10.14 -0.76 -25.04
N LEU A 23 -11.43 -0.89 -25.34
CA LEU A 23 -12.48 -0.83 -24.32
C LEU A 23 -12.70 -2.20 -23.68
N ILE A 24 -12.75 -2.22 -22.35
CA ILE A 24 -13.03 -3.43 -21.56
C ILE A 24 -14.53 -3.63 -21.48
N ALA A 25 -14.97 -4.86 -21.76
CA ALA A 25 -16.34 -5.29 -21.51
C ALA A 25 -16.33 -6.55 -20.65
N SER A 26 -16.90 -6.45 -19.44
CA SER A 26 -17.10 -7.56 -18.52
C SER A 26 -18.49 -7.49 -17.88
N THR A 27 -19.07 -8.65 -17.59
CA THR A 27 -20.32 -8.76 -16.82
C THR A 27 -20.11 -8.58 -15.32
N ASN A 28 -18.85 -8.66 -14.86
CA ASN A 28 -18.49 -8.62 -13.44
C ASN A 28 -17.84 -7.28 -13.06
N CYS A 29 -18.07 -6.22 -13.84
CA CYS A 29 -17.59 -4.89 -13.47
C CYS A 29 -18.16 -4.47 -12.12
N GLY A 30 -17.28 -4.17 -11.17
CA GLY A 30 -17.67 -4.04 -9.78
C GLY A 30 -16.49 -3.82 -8.85
N TYR A 31 -16.74 -4.09 -7.57
CA TYR A 31 -15.70 -4.04 -6.56
C TYR A 31 -15.89 -5.10 -5.49
N LEU A 32 -14.80 -5.48 -4.83
CA LEU A 32 -14.87 -6.39 -3.70
C LEU A 32 -15.34 -5.62 -2.47
N LYS A 33 -16.49 -6.00 -1.90
CA LYS A 33 -16.98 -5.35 -0.69
C LYS A 33 -15.99 -5.59 0.44
N GLN A 34 -15.39 -4.54 0.97
CA GLN A 34 -14.60 -4.62 2.21
C GLN A 34 -15.52 -5.16 3.31
N ALA A 35 -15.35 -6.42 3.67
CA ALA A 35 -16.01 -6.99 4.84
C ALA A 35 -15.31 -6.43 6.08
N LEU A 36 -16.07 -5.83 6.99
CA LEU A 36 -15.62 -5.49 8.36
C LEU A 36 -15.40 -6.75 9.23
N SER A 37 -15.23 -7.92 8.61
CA SER A 37 -15.21 -9.22 9.27
C SER A 37 -13.93 -9.97 8.93
N PRO A 38 -13.33 -10.70 9.89
CA PRO A 38 -12.22 -11.62 9.62
C PRO A 38 -12.60 -12.77 8.66
N LEU A 39 -13.87 -12.88 8.28
CA LEU A 39 -14.39 -13.86 7.33
C LEU A 39 -14.32 -13.37 5.87
N ARG A 40 -13.19 -12.79 5.44
CA ARG A 40 -12.86 -12.88 4.02
C ARG A 40 -12.67 -14.38 3.71
N THR A 41 -13.33 -14.89 2.67
CA THR A 41 -13.06 -16.26 2.22
C THR A 41 -11.57 -16.38 1.91
N ALA A 42 -10.98 -17.57 2.05
CA ALA A 42 -9.58 -17.78 1.70
C ALA A 42 -9.29 -17.29 0.26
N ALA A 43 -10.22 -17.54 -0.67
CA ALA A 43 -10.16 -17.05 -2.04
C ALA A 43 -10.11 -15.51 -2.13
N ALA A 44 -10.93 -14.78 -1.36
CA ALA A 44 -10.91 -13.32 -1.36
C ALA A 44 -9.58 -12.76 -0.80
N ASN A 45 -9.02 -13.39 0.23
CA ASN A 45 -7.71 -12.99 0.77
C ASN A 45 -6.57 -13.25 -0.23
N VAL A 46 -6.56 -14.42 -0.89
CA VAL A 46 -5.59 -14.73 -1.95
C VAL A 46 -5.73 -13.73 -3.10
N TYR A 47 -6.96 -13.44 -3.55
CA TYR A 47 -7.21 -12.45 -4.59
C TYR A 47 -6.70 -11.06 -4.23
N HIS A 48 -6.91 -10.61 -3.00
CA HIS A 48 -6.33 -9.34 -2.54
C HIS A 48 -4.79 -9.38 -2.52
N GLY A 49 -4.21 -10.47 -2.01
CA GLY A 49 -2.76 -10.66 -1.95
C GLY A 49 -2.09 -10.67 -3.33
N ASP A 50 -2.68 -11.35 -4.30
CA ASP A 50 -2.19 -11.39 -5.69
C ASP A 50 -2.13 -9.99 -6.30
N ARG A 51 -3.13 -9.16 -6.01
CA ARG A 51 -3.18 -7.78 -6.52
C ARG A 51 -2.12 -6.89 -5.88
N ILE A 52 -1.86 -7.08 -4.57
CA ILE A 52 -0.77 -6.40 -3.88
C ILE A 52 0.59 -6.84 -4.45
N ASN A 53 0.80 -8.15 -4.64
CA ASN A 53 2.01 -8.69 -5.24
C ASN A 53 2.24 -8.16 -6.67
N ASN A 54 1.18 -8.09 -7.48
CA ASN A 54 1.24 -7.54 -8.83
C ASN A 54 1.60 -6.04 -8.82
N ALA A 55 1.04 -5.26 -7.90
CA ALA A 55 1.40 -3.85 -7.73
C ALA A 55 2.86 -3.68 -7.31
N ALA A 56 3.36 -4.50 -6.37
CA ALA A 56 4.75 -4.47 -5.94
C ALA A 56 5.74 -4.85 -7.06
N ALA A 57 5.39 -5.88 -7.83
CA ALA A 57 6.16 -6.28 -9.00
C ALA A 57 6.19 -5.17 -10.07
N TYR A 58 5.05 -4.53 -10.34
CA TYR A 58 4.96 -3.43 -11.28
C TYR A 58 5.78 -2.22 -10.82
N ALA A 59 5.68 -1.81 -9.56
CA ALA A 59 6.48 -0.72 -9.00
C ALA A 59 7.98 -1.00 -9.12
N SER A 60 8.42 -2.19 -8.74
CA SER A 60 9.83 -2.59 -8.84
C SER A 60 10.39 -2.50 -10.27
N GLN A 61 9.55 -2.79 -11.28
CA GLN A 61 9.96 -2.77 -12.68
C GLN A 61 9.83 -1.39 -13.33
N CYS A 62 8.74 -0.68 -13.05
CA CYS A 62 8.29 0.47 -13.84
C CYS A 62 8.40 1.83 -13.13
N TYR A 63 8.55 1.85 -11.80
CA TYR A 63 8.71 3.09 -11.05
C TYR A 63 10.18 3.50 -10.88
N SER A 64 11.13 2.64 -11.25
CA SER A 64 12.57 2.97 -11.21
C SER A 64 12.94 4.07 -12.23
N ASP A 65 13.93 4.91 -11.90
CA ASP A 65 14.44 5.96 -12.80
C ASP A 65 15.23 5.42 -14.00
N LYS A 66 15.55 4.12 -13.98
CA LYS A 66 16.29 3.43 -15.03
C LYS A 66 15.44 2.29 -15.58
N VAL A 67 14.29 2.62 -16.18
CA VAL A 67 13.52 1.64 -16.94
C VAL A 67 14.36 1.20 -18.14
N SER A 68 14.83 -0.05 -18.11
CA SER A 68 15.59 -0.61 -19.23
C SER A 68 14.73 -0.59 -20.50
N PRO A 69 15.24 -0.08 -21.63
CA PRO A 69 14.54 -0.12 -22.91
C PRO A 69 14.21 -1.58 -23.27
N GLY A 70 12.93 -1.94 -23.32
CA GLY A 70 12.47 -3.29 -23.65
C GLY A 70 11.52 -3.95 -22.64
N MET A 71 11.25 -3.34 -21.48
CA MET A 71 10.19 -3.82 -20.58
C MET A 71 8.80 -3.47 -21.14
N THR A 72 8.23 -4.40 -21.92
CA THR A 72 6.88 -4.30 -22.51
C THR A 72 5.75 -4.25 -21.47
N GLN A 73 6.02 -4.52 -20.19
CA GLN A 73 5.01 -4.55 -19.14
C GLN A 73 4.62 -3.16 -18.62
N CYS A 74 5.49 -2.16 -18.74
CA CYS A 74 5.21 -0.82 -18.19
C CYS A 74 4.17 -0.03 -19.00
N SER A 75 3.83 -0.47 -20.21
CA SER A 75 2.77 0.12 -21.04
C SER A 75 1.38 -0.48 -20.79
N LEU A 76 1.20 -1.32 -19.76
CA LEU A 76 -0.12 -1.86 -19.42
C LEU A 76 -1.09 -0.77 -18.93
N LEU A 77 -0.56 0.21 -18.19
CA LEU A 77 -1.30 1.32 -17.60
C LEU A 77 -1.21 2.56 -18.50
N THR A 78 -2.22 3.43 -18.49
CA THR A 78 -2.25 4.64 -19.33
C THR A 78 -1.10 5.59 -19.02
N THR A 79 -0.72 5.67 -17.75
CA THR A 79 0.49 6.36 -17.30
C THR A 79 1.44 5.31 -16.69
N PRO A 80 2.66 5.12 -17.20
CA PRO A 80 3.55 4.06 -16.74
C PRO A 80 4.00 4.18 -15.27
N ARG A 81 4.12 5.42 -14.77
CA ARG A 81 4.42 5.68 -13.36
C ARG A 81 3.90 7.03 -12.92
N ILE A 82 3.42 7.12 -11.70
CA ILE A 82 3.09 8.38 -11.03
C ILE A 82 4.34 8.86 -10.30
N VAL A 83 4.81 10.07 -10.61
CA VAL A 83 5.97 10.68 -9.95
C VAL A 83 5.49 11.68 -8.91
N GLY A 84 5.69 11.37 -7.64
CA GLY A 84 5.41 12.30 -6.54
C GLY A 84 6.51 13.34 -6.36
N ASN A 85 6.14 14.55 -5.93
CA ASN A 85 7.08 15.55 -5.46
C ASN A 85 7.56 15.18 -4.06
N LYS A 86 8.84 14.82 -3.94
CA LYS A 86 9.48 14.37 -2.69
C LYS A 86 10.23 15.53 -2.04
N ASP A 87 9.82 15.90 -0.83
CA ASP A 87 10.54 16.79 0.07
C ASP A 87 11.16 15.97 1.20
N THR A 88 12.48 15.80 1.17
CA THR A 88 13.27 15.07 2.18
C THR A 88 13.71 15.95 3.36
N ARG A 89 13.33 17.24 3.34
CA ARG A 89 13.61 18.23 4.39
C ARG A 89 12.32 18.73 5.02
N ALA A 90 11.29 17.90 5.01
CA ALA A 90 10.00 18.24 5.57
C ALA A 90 10.10 18.34 7.11
N HIS A 91 9.24 19.17 7.69
CA HIS A 91 9.10 19.27 9.14
C HIS A 91 8.40 18.03 9.72
N CYS A 92 8.39 17.85 11.04
CA CYS A 92 7.63 16.76 11.65
C CYS A 92 6.13 16.85 11.24
N PRO A 93 5.50 15.75 10.76
CA PRO A 93 4.05 15.72 10.47
C PRO A 93 3.16 15.77 11.72
N PHE A 94 3.77 15.64 12.90
CA PHE A 94 3.13 15.60 14.20
C PHE A 94 3.65 16.74 15.08
N ASN A 95 3.44 16.65 16.39
CA ASN A 95 4.13 17.54 17.32
C ASN A 95 5.65 17.34 17.22
N ASN A 96 6.41 18.44 17.11
CA ASN A 96 7.87 18.40 16.93
C ASN A 96 8.63 17.58 18.00
N THR A 97 8.06 17.36 19.18
CA THR A 97 8.72 16.57 20.25
C THR A 97 8.68 15.07 20.02
N ILE A 98 7.79 14.56 19.15
CA ILE A 98 7.65 13.11 18.92
C ILE A 98 8.54 12.58 17.80
N CYS A 99 8.98 13.44 16.90
CA CYS A 99 9.88 13.08 15.80
C CYS A 99 11.33 13.11 16.26
N ARG A 100 12.15 12.18 15.74
CA ARG A 100 13.60 12.16 16.00
C ARG A 100 14.31 13.36 15.40
N GLU A 101 13.86 13.78 14.22
CA GLU A 101 14.40 14.90 13.46
C GLU A 101 13.29 15.94 13.24
N THR A 102 13.61 17.21 13.45
CA THR A 102 12.65 18.31 13.28
C THR A 102 12.48 18.74 11.82
N SER A 103 13.48 18.49 10.96
CA SER A 103 13.56 19.06 9.60
C SER A 103 14.23 18.17 8.54
N LYS A 104 14.21 16.85 8.72
CA LYS A 104 14.69 15.86 7.73
C LYS A 104 13.69 14.72 7.55
N ASN A 105 12.41 15.07 7.47
CA ASN A 105 11.33 14.11 7.28
C ASN A 105 10.95 14.02 5.81
N LEU A 106 10.15 13.01 5.45
CA LEU A 106 9.78 12.73 4.06
C LEU A 106 8.32 13.11 3.83
N ARG A 107 8.10 14.06 2.94
CA ARG A 107 6.77 14.36 2.40
C ARG A 107 6.74 14.05 0.90
N VAL A 108 5.80 13.21 0.49
CA VAL A 108 5.54 12.86 -0.91
C VAL A 108 4.16 13.39 -1.29
N ASP A 109 4.11 14.25 -2.31
CA ASP A 109 2.87 14.85 -2.80
C ASP A 109 2.66 14.46 -4.26
N SER A 110 1.56 13.76 -4.54
CA SER A 110 1.26 13.35 -5.92
C SER A 110 0.99 14.53 -6.85
N GLY A 111 0.69 15.72 -6.30
CA GLY A 111 -0.03 16.75 -7.04
C GLY A 111 -1.44 16.28 -7.46
N PHE A 112 -2.09 17.00 -8.36
CA PHE A 112 -3.39 16.62 -8.87
C PHE A 112 -3.29 15.60 -10.01
N LEU A 113 -3.68 14.36 -9.72
CA LEU A 113 -3.79 13.27 -10.67
C LEU A 113 -5.17 13.26 -11.32
N ASP A 114 -5.18 13.48 -12.63
CA ASP A 114 -6.36 13.42 -13.49
C ASP A 114 -6.85 11.95 -13.68
N SER A 115 -8.15 11.71 -13.44
CA SER A 115 -8.82 10.41 -13.55
C SER A 115 -8.73 9.77 -14.93
N HIS A 116 -8.65 10.58 -15.98
CA HIS A 116 -8.52 10.12 -17.36
C HIS A 116 -7.08 9.77 -17.68
N ILE A 117 -6.15 10.70 -17.43
CA ILE A 117 -4.75 10.56 -17.83
C ILE A 117 -4.04 9.45 -17.01
N HIS A 118 -4.18 9.51 -15.68
CA HIS A 118 -3.37 8.67 -14.78
C HIS A 118 -4.00 7.30 -14.52
N PHE A 119 -5.32 7.18 -14.67
CA PHE A 119 -6.08 5.97 -14.33
C PHE A 119 -6.82 5.34 -15.52
N GLY A 120 -7.02 6.06 -16.63
CA GLY A 120 -7.73 5.54 -17.81
C GLY A 120 -9.26 5.60 -17.74
N LEU A 121 -9.83 6.42 -16.85
CA LEU A 121 -11.27 6.66 -16.82
C LEU A 121 -11.68 7.57 -17.99
N ASN A 122 -12.34 7.04 -19.01
CA ASN A 122 -12.73 7.85 -20.17
C ASN A 122 -13.76 8.93 -19.78
N ALA A 123 -13.40 10.20 -19.99
CA ALA A 123 -14.22 11.36 -19.66
C ALA A 123 -13.73 12.63 -20.40
N THR A 124 -14.68 13.48 -20.82
CA THR A 124 -14.38 14.81 -21.37
C THR A 124 -13.74 15.70 -20.29
N PRO A 125 -12.99 16.77 -20.65
CA PRO A 125 -12.27 17.58 -19.66
C PRO A 125 -13.12 18.12 -18.50
N ASP A 126 -14.36 18.53 -18.77
CA ASP A 126 -15.33 19.03 -17.78
C ASP A 126 -15.89 17.94 -16.85
N GLN A 127 -15.68 16.68 -17.21
CA GLN A 127 -16.22 15.50 -16.56
C GLN A 127 -15.20 14.73 -15.72
N ARG A 128 -13.94 15.17 -15.72
CA ARG A 128 -12.83 14.51 -15.03
C ARG A 128 -12.79 14.81 -13.54
N ILE A 129 -12.17 13.89 -12.82
CA ILE A 129 -11.91 14.00 -11.38
C ILE A 129 -10.41 14.19 -11.21
N SER A 130 -10.00 15.18 -10.43
CA SER A 130 -8.62 15.28 -9.98
C SER A 130 -8.52 14.74 -8.56
N TRP A 131 -7.55 13.87 -8.32
CA TRP A 131 -7.27 13.29 -7.02
C TRP A 131 -5.85 13.62 -6.60
N ARG A 132 -5.65 13.96 -5.32
CA ARG A 132 -4.33 14.22 -4.75
C ARG A 132 -4.15 13.40 -3.49
N ASN A 133 -2.97 12.81 -3.35
CA ASN A 133 -2.50 12.15 -2.15
C ASN A 133 -1.26 12.87 -1.62
N VAL A 134 -1.26 13.14 -0.32
CA VAL A 134 -0.11 13.68 0.40
C VAL A 134 0.26 12.69 1.49
N PHE A 135 1.46 12.12 1.39
CA PHE A 135 2.00 11.17 2.34
C PHE A 135 3.17 11.81 3.08
N HIS A 136 3.16 11.81 4.41
CA HIS A 136 4.16 12.53 5.20
C HIS A 136 4.60 11.70 6.40
N CYS A 137 5.88 11.36 6.48
CA CYS A 137 6.42 10.40 7.44
C CYS A 137 7.66 10.90 8.17
N ALA A 138 7.81 10.47 9.41
CA ALA A 138 8.93 10.78 10.28
C ALA A 138 9.25 9.63 11.26
N PRO A 139 10.53 9.27 11.44
CA PRO A 139 10.97 8.40 12.54
C PRO A 139 10.66 9.02 13.91
N MET A 140 10.21 8.22 14.87
CA MET A 140 9.68 8.70 16.15
C MET A 140 10.59 8.36 17.34
N VAL A 141 10.65 9.23 18.35
CA VAL A 141 11.44 8.99 19.56
C VAL A 141 10.77 7.96 20.47
N THR A 142 11.54 7.02 21.01
CA THR A 142 11.05 5.98 21.94
C THR A 142 11.22 6.32 23.40
N GLU A 143 12.13 7.24 23.73
CA GLU A 143 12.34 7.74 25.09
C GLU A 143 11.07 8.41 25.62
N GLY A 144 10.61 7.98 26.81
CA GLY A 144 9.37 8.46 27.41
C GLY A 144 8.09 7.87 26.81
N TYR A 145 8.18 7.07 25.74
CA TYR A 145 7.03 6.45 25.06
C TYR A 145 7.07 4.91 25.09
N THR A 146 7.93 4.34 25.93
CA THR A 146 8.09 2.89 26.08
C THR A 146 8.07 2.46 27.54
N SER A 147 7.61 1.24 27.80
CA SER A 147 7.71 0.60 29.11
C SER A 147 7.96 -0.91 28.96
N LEU A 148 8.33 -1.56 30.06
CA LEU A 148 8.56 -3.01 30.08
C LEU A 148 7.28 -3.75 30.43
N TYR A 149 6.97 -4.77 29.65
CA TYR A 149 5.90 -5.70 29.91
C TYR A 149 6.37 -6.76 30.91
N PHE A 150 5.66 -6.87 32.03
CA PHE A 150 5.82 -7.95 33.00
C PHE A 150 4.46 -8.55 33.27
N ASN A 151 4.28 -9.82 32.91
CA ASN A 151 3.00 -10.49 33.10
C ASN A 151 3.01 -11.30 34.40
N SER A 152 1.88 -11.36 35.10
CA SER A 152 1.66 -12.34 36.17
C SER A 152 1.27 -13.73 35.63
N HIS A 153 1.20 -13.89 34.31
CA HIS A 153 0.83 -15.15 33.67
C HIS A 153 1.99 -16.17 33.78
N PRO A 154 1.70 -17.49 33.86
CA PRO A 154 2.72 -18.52 34.07
C PRO A 154 3.74 -18.60 32.94
N ASP A 155 3.32 -18.26 31.71
CA ASP A 155 4.22 -18.14 30.58
C ASP A 155 4.92 -16.78 30.59
N LYS A 156 6.21 -16.82 30.94
CA LYS A 156 7.11 -15.66 30.99
C LYS A 156 7.80 -15.38 29.65
N SER A 157 7.39 -16.02 28.56
CA SER A 157 8.00 -15.85 27.23
C SER A 157 7.98 -14.41 26.71
N LEU A 158 7.09 -13.57 27.23
CA LEU A 158 6.98 -12.16 26.88
C LEU A 158 7.53 -11.21 27.96
N ASP A 159 7.99 -11.72 29.11
CA ASP A 159 8.51 -10.86 30.17
C ASP A 159 9.73 -10.05 29.69
N GLY A 160 9.75 -8.77 30.03
CA GLY A 160 10.76 -7.82 29.57
C GLY A 160 10.51 -7.27 28.17
N SER A 161 9.48 -7.73 27.44
CA SER A 161 9.10 -7.14 26.14
C SER A 161 8.80 -5.65 26.27
N THR A 162 8.95 -4.91 25.17
CA THR A 162 8.75 -3.45 25.17
C THR A 162 7.35 -3.10 24.68
N LEU A 163 6.59 -2.39 25.52
CA LEU A 163 5.33 -1.75 25.16
C LEU A 163 5.58 -0.37 24.55
N TYR A 164 4.82 -0.01 23.51
CA TYR A 164 4.89 1.29 22.85
C TYR A 164 3.61 2.10 23.04
N HIS A 165 3.73 3.31 23.59
CA HIS A 165 2.63 4.13 24.11
C HIS A 165 2.30 5.34 23.22
N TYR A 166 2.25 5.18 21.89
CA TYR A 166 1.83 6.26 20.97
C TYR A 166 0.31 6.41 20.85
N GLY A 167 -0.45 5.63 21.62
CA GLY A 167 -1.90 5.56 21.57
C GLY A 167 -2.43 4.33 22.31
N GLY A 168 -3.75 4.21 22.37
CA GLY A 168 -4.42 3.13 23.09
C GLY A 168 -5.65 2.58 22.37
N PHE A 169 -6.03 1.34 22.71
CA PHE A 169 -7.20 0.68 22.14
C PHE A 169 -8.38 0.73 23.11
N SER A 170 -9.57 1.12 22.62
CA SER A 170 -10.73 1.40 23.49
C SER A 170 -11.89 0.40 23.39
N PHE A 171 -11.84 -0.60 22.49
CA PHE A 171 -13.02 -1.40 22.13
C PHE A 171 -13.36 -2.57 23.09
N ALA A 172 -12.49 -2.97 24.03
CA ALA A 172 -12.79 -4.08 24.95
C ALA A 172 -12.12 -3.94 26.33
N GLU A 173 -10.83 -3.67 26.35
CA GLU A 173 -10.05 -3.35 27.54
C GLU A 173 -9.20 -2.13 27.20
N ARG A 174 -9.24 -1.09 28.05
CA ARG A 174 -8.42 0.09 27.83
C ARG A 174 -6.96 -0.29 27.99
N ARG A 175 -6.27 -0.47 26.88
CA ARG A 175 -4.80 -0.59 26.83
C ARG A 175 -4.25 0.77 26.46
N ASP A 176 -3.26 1.21 27.22
CA ASP A 176 -2.56 2.48 27.03
C ASP A 176 -1.33 2.35 26.12
N TYR A 177 -1.20 1.20 25.44
CA TYR A 177 -0.17 0.91 24.45
C TYR A 177 -0.78 0.39 23.16
N MET A 178 -0.07 0.59 22.05
CA MET A 178 -0.48 0.13 20.72
C MET A 178 0.25 -1.12 20.25
N PHE A 179 1.51 -1.30 20.66
CA PHE A 179 2.37 -2.36 20.16
C PHE A 179 3.20 -2.98 21.29
N LEU A 180 3.54 -4.25 21.13
CA LEU A 180 4.43 -5.00 22.00
C LEU A 180 5.50 -5.66 21.14
N ALA A 181 6.77 -5.33 21.39
CA ALA A 181 7.91 -5.96 20.73
C ALA A 181 8.67 -6.88 21.69
N LYS A 182 9.05 -8.08 21.23
CA LYS A 182 9.95 -8.96 21.98
C LYS A 182 11.28 -8.28 22.25
N THR A 183 11.93 -8.58 23.37
CA THR A 183 13.28 -8.05 23.69
C THR A 183 14.28 -8.34 22.57
N LEU A 184 15.31 -7.49 22.42
CA LEU A 184 16.43 -7.78 21.52
C LEU A 184 17.03 -9.16 21.83
N GLN A 185 17.25 -9.48 23.12
CA GLN A 185 17.74 -10.79 23.51
C GLN A 185 16.86 -11.95 23.00
N SER A 186 15.54 -11.82 23.07
CA SER A 186 14.63 -12.84 22.55
C SER A 186 14.67 -12.93 21.02
N GLN A 187 14.74 -11.79 20.32
CA GLN A 187 14.77 -11.75 18.85
C GLN A 187 16.06 -12.37 18.28
N TYR A 188 17.17 -12.23 19.00
CA TYR A 188 18.49 -12.69 18.56
C TYR A 188 18.97 -13.94 19.31
N SER A 189 18.11 -14.58 20.12
CA SER A 189 18.49 -15.71 20.99
C SER A 189 19.08 -16.89 20.22
N LEU A 190 18.55 -17.20 19.04
CA LEU A 190 19.08 -18.25 18.17
C LEU A 190 20.44 -17.83 17.61
N MET A 191 20.54 -16.63 17.03
CA MET A 191 21.79 -16.14 16.41
C MET A 191 22.93 -16.03 17.43
N LEU A 192 22.65 -15.55 18.64
CA LEU A 192 23.63 -15.42 19.72
C LEU A 192 23.90 -16.75 20.47
N SER A 193 23.28 -17.85 20.07
CA SER A 193 23.52 -19.16 20.68
C SER A 193 24.75 -19.84 20.07
N ASN A 194 25.60 -20.39 20.94
CA ASN A 194 26.75 -21.21 20.55
C ASN A 194 26.35 -22.52 19.83
N ASP A 195 25.09 -22.93 19.95
CA ASP A 195 24.56 -24.16 19.35
C ASP A 195 23.91 -23.90 17.97
N SER A 196 23.86 -22.65 17.50
CA SER A 196 23.26 -22.32 16.21
C SER A 196 24.33 -22.26 15.11
N VAL A 197 24.05 -22.90 13.99
CA VAL A 197 24.99 -22.92 12.85
C VAL A 197 24.73 -21.74 11.92
N LEU A 198 23.46 -21.42 11.60
CA LEU A 198 23.00 -20.24 10.84
C LEU A 198 21.49 -20.00 11.08
N SER A 199 21.03 -18.75 11.05
CA SER A 199 19.60 -18.40 11.06
C SER A 199 19.24 -17.54 9.85
N TYR A 200 18.25 -17.97 9.06
CA TYR A 200 17.70 -17.21 7.95
C TYR A 200 16.55 -16.34 8.44
N SER A 201 16.88 -15.16 8.94
CA SER A 201 15.90 -14.17 9.39
C SER A 201 15.56 -13.14 8.31
N ASN A 202 14.39 -12.52 8.45
CA ASN A 202 14.05 -11.29 7.75
C ASN A 202 13.53 -10.27 8.78
N LEU A 203 13.63 -8.99 8.44
CA LEU A 203 13.06 -7.89 9.22
C LEU A 203 11.56 -8.14 9.42
N ASP A 204 11.03 -7.68 10.53
CA ASP A 204 9.59 -7.69 10.78
C ASP A 204 9.07 -6.25 10.74
N LEU A 205 8.12 -6.00 9.85
CA LEU A 205 7.48 -4.69 9.69
C LEU A 205 6.00 -4.82 10.01
N GLN A 206 5.58 -4.19 11.10
CA GLN A 206 4.19 -4.15 11.53
C GLN A 206 3.64 -2.74 11.37
N VAL A 207 2.36 -2.61 11.02
CA VAL A 207 1.68 -1.32 10.86
C VAL A 207 0.42 -1.26 11.71
N ILE A 208 0.22 -0.13 12.38
CA ILE A 208 -0.99 0.16 13.14
C ILE A 208 -1.68 1.40 12.55
N PRO A 209 -2.85 1.24 11.90
CA PRO A 209 -3.60 2.36 11.36
C PRO A 209 -4.44 3.06 12.45
N VAL A 210 -4.48 4.39 12.38
CA VAL A 210 -5.44 5.27 13.04
C VAL A 210 -6.31 5.91 11.97
N ILE A 211 -7.57 5.49 11.88
CA ILE A 211 -8.51 6.03 10.90
C ILE A 211 -9.22 7.23 11.47
N ILE A 212 -9.19 8.35 10.76
CA ILE A 212 -9.84 9.60 11.17
C ILE A 212 -11.15 9.78 10.39
N GLU A 213 -12.25 9.92 11.14
CA GLU A 213 -13.59 10.22 10.64
C GLU A 213 -14.15 11.43 11.39
N ASN A 214 -14.61 12.43 10.64
CA ASN A 214 -15.16 13.67 11.13
C ASN A 214 -14.21 14.38 12.13
N GLY A 215 -12.92 14.43 11.80
CA GLY A 215 -11.88 15.03 12.62
C GLY A 215 -11.51 14.27 13.90
N THR A 216 -11.99 13.03 14.08
CA THR A 216 -11.72 12.23 15.28
C THR A 216 -11.36 10.78 14.93
N SER A 217 -10.65 10.09 15.82
CA SER A 217 -10.38 8.66 15.64
C SER A 217 -11.67 7.86 15.56
N SER A 218 -11.77 7.00 14.55
CA SER A 218 -12.86 6.04 14.40
C SER A 218 -12.97 5.17 15.67
N PRO A 219 -14.20 4.83 16.13
CA PRO A 219 -14.41 4.00 17.32
C PRO A 219 -13.75 2.61 17.27
N TYR A 220 -13.43 2.13 16.06
CA TYR A 220 -12.80 0.83 15.83
C TYR A 220 -11.28 0.91 15.65
N SER A 221 -10.69 2.08 15.89
CA SER A 221 -9.27 2.36 15.68
C SER A 221 -8.56 2.67 17.00
N PHE A 222 -7.23 2.77 16.93
CA PHE A 222 -6.43 3.23 18.07
C PHE A 222 -6.62 4.73 18.25
N VAL A 223 -6.73 5.17 19.50
CA VAL A 223 -6.76 6.60 19.84
C VAL A 223 -5.32 7.07 20.05
N PRO A 224 -4.79 7.98 19.22
CA PRO A 224 -3.41 8.46 19.35
C PRO A 224 -3.26 9.36 20.59
N ILE A 225 -2.05 9.43 21.13
CA ILE A 225 -1.71 10.47 22.12
C ILE A 225 -1.70 11.86 21.46
N GLU A 226 -1.81 12.91 22.25
CA GLU A 226 -1.87 14.30 21.78
C GLU A 226 -0.72 14.66 20.83
N GLN A 227 0.49 14.17 21.11
CA GLN A 227 1.68 14.46 20.31
C GLN A 227 1.63 13.85 18.90
N VAL A 228 0.81 12.82 18.70
CA VAL A 228 0.64 12.09 17.43
C VAL A 228 -0.70 12.43 16.75
N ALA A 229 -1.66 12.94 17.52
CA ALA A 229 -3.01 13.21 17.05
C ALA A 229 -3.05 14.22 15.90
N ARG A 230 -3.90 13.91 14.92
CA ARG A 230 -4.25 14.76 13.77
C ARG A 230 -5.74 14.60 13.51
N ASP A 231 -6.38 15.65 13.04
CA ASP A 231 -7.80 15.70 12.68
C ASP A 231 -8.02 15.81 11.16
N ASP A 232 -6.95 15.91 10.37
CA ASP A 232 -6.97 16.17 8.93
C ASP A 232 -6.27 15.09 8.10
N ALA A 233 -5.93 13.93 8.69
CA ALA A 233 -5.20 12.85 8.00
C ALA A 233 -5.43 11.50 8.67
N ASP A 234 -5.45 10.42 7.89
CA ASP A 234 -5.29 9.07 8.46
C ASP A 234 -3.84 8.86 8.91
N LEU A 235 -3.61 8.14 10.01
CA LEU A 235 -2.28 7.92 10.57
C LEU A 235 -1.88 6.45 10.49
N PHE A 236 -0.58 6.21 10.36
CA PHE A 236 0.00 4.87 10.35
C PHE A 236 1.27 4.90 11.19
N ILE A 237 1.33 4.06 12.22
CA ILE A 237 2.56 3.86 12.99
C ILE A 237 3.16 2.52 12.57
N LEU A 238 4.35 2.58 11.99
CA LEU A 238 5.10 1.42 11.53
C LEU A 238 6.16 1.07 12.58
N PHE A 239 6.30 -0.21 12.88
CA PHE A 239 7.30 -0.75 13.80
C PHE A 239 8.23 -1.70 13.03
N LEU A 240 9.49 -1.32 12.91
CA LEU A 240 10.52 -2.12 12.26
C LEU A 240 11.36 -2.85 13.31
N SER A 241 11.24 -4.17 13.37
CA SER A 241 12.04 -5.01 14.26
C SER A 241 13.12 -5.74 13.47
N GLY A 242 14.31 -5.87 14.07
CA GLY A 242 15.41 -6.62 13.46
C GLY A 242 15.08 -8.09 13.27
N ASN A 243 14.33 -8.70 14.20
CA ASN A 243 13.81 -10.07 14.11
C ASN A 243 14.90 -11.12 13.72
N GLY A 244 16.10 -10.96 14.30
CA GLY A 244 17.26 -11.82 14.04
C GLY A 244 18.11 -11.41 12.84
N VAL A 245 17.74 -10.37 12.08
CA VAL A 245 18.58 -9.79 11.03
C VAL A 245 19.75 -9.05 11.64
N ILE A 246 20.95 -9.35 11.17
CA ILE A 246 22.19 -8.68 11.56
C ILE A 246 22.65 -7.71 10.49
N PHE A 247 23.39 -6.69 10.88
CA PHE A 247 23.85 -5.62 9.99
C PHE A 247 25.36 -5.72 9.81
N SER A 248 25.83 -5.53 8.58
CA SER A 248 27.26 -5.62 8.25
C SER A 248 28.08 -4.42 8.73
N GLN A 249 27.41 -3.32 9.06
CA GLN A 249 28.02 -2.05 9.46
C GLN A 249 27.05 -1.26 10.35
N PRO A 250 27.55 -0.35 11.19
CA PRO A 250 26.69 0.58 11.91
C PRO A 250 25.95 1.51 10.94
N SER A 251 24.83 2.09 11.39
CA SER A 251 24.02 2.97 10.58
C SER A 251 23.42 4.10 11.41
N GLU A 252 23.58 5.32 10.90
CA GLU A 252 22.96 6.54 11.42
C GLU A 252 21.57 6.78 10.86
N ASP A 253 21.05 5.86 10.04
CA ASP A 253 19.68 5.96 9.55
C ASP A 253 18.72 6.06 10.74
N PRO A 254 17.91 7.12 10.83
CA PRO A 254 17.11 7.43 12.00
C PRO A 254 15.97 6.44 12.22
N TRP A 255 15.65 5.54 11.28
CA TRP A 255 14.70 4.46 11.48
C TRP A 255 15.38 3.12 11.72
N TYR A 256 16.40 2.73 10.97
CA TYR A 256 17.08 1.43 11.20
C TYR A 256 17.90 1.39 12.49
N ARG A 257 18.54 2.51 12.88
CA ARG A 257 19.25 2.71 14.14
C ARG A 257 20.10 1.52 14.57
N VAL A 258 21.18 1.29 13.84
CA VAL A 258 22.10 0.17 14.10
C VAL A 258 23.22 0.64 15.01
N ALA A 259 23.53 -0.13 16.05
CA ALA A 259 24.54 0.21 17.04
C ALA A 259 25.94 0.38 16.44
N HIS A 260 26.74 1.30 16.99
CA HIS A 260 28.17 1.45 16.66
C HIS A 260 29.06 0.39 17.27
N ALA A 261 28.70 -0.10 18.45
CA ALA A 261 29.41 -1.20 19.06
C ALA A 261 29.02 -2.50 18.35
N SER A 262 30.02 -3.24 17.88
CA SER A 262 29.82 -4.60 17.41
C SER A 262 29.66 -5.55 18.59
N THR A 263 28.85 -6.58 18.39
CA THR A 263 28.87 -7.79 19.19
C THR A 263 29.79 -8.77 18.51
N GLN A 264 30.75 -9.33 19.24
CA GLN A 264 31.60 -10.40 18.71
C GLN A 264 30.76 -11.67 18.58
N PHE A 265 30.87 -12.31 17.43
CA PHE A 265 30.27 -13.62 17.20
C PHE A 265 31.30 -14.55 16.59
N VAL A 266 31.26 -15.81 17.04
CA VAL A 266 32.20 -16.83 16.63
C VAL A 266 31.53 -17.70 15.58
N VAL A 267 32.09 -17.72 14.38
CA VAL A 267 31.69 -18.60 13.30
C VAL A 267 32.52 -19.89 13.40
N PHE A 268 31.84 -21.02 13.57
CA PHE A 268 32.46 -22.34 13.58
C PHE A 268 32.37 -23.00 12.20
N GLY A 269 33.53 -23.24 11.59
CA GLY A 269 33.69 -24.13 10.45
C GLY A 269 34.17 -25.52 10.88
N ALA A 270 34.29 -26.45 9.93
CA ALA A 270 34.78 -27.81 10.21
C ALA A 270 36.21 -27.82 10.80
N ASP A 271 37.07 -26.89 10.36
CA ASP A 271 38.48 -26.79 10.75
C ASP A 271 38.92 -25.35 11.08
N TYR A 272 37.99 -24.40 11.23
CA TYR A 272 38.33 -23.01 11.55
C TYR A 272 37.31 -22.38 12.49
N GLU A 273 37.80 -21.42 13.28
CA GLU A 273 37.02 -20.53 14.12
C GLU A 273 37.36 -19.10 13.67
N SER A 274 36.36 -18.31 13.26
CA SER A 274 36.56 -16.89 12.96
C SER A 274 35.69 -16.01 13.83
N GLU A 275 36.29 -14.96 14.39
CA GLU A 275 35.55 -13.89 15.05
C GLU A 275 35.11 -12.88 14.00
N ASP A 276 33.80 -12.70 13.88
CA ASP A 276 33.21 -11.62 13.08
C ASP A 276 32.52 -10.61 13.98
N ASN A 277 32.51 -9.36 13.50
CA ASN A 277 31.79 -8.27 14.14
C ASN A 277 30.41 -8.14 13.52
N LEU A 278 29.37 -8.34 14.32
CA LEU A 278 27.99 -8.09 13.90
C LEU A 278 27.41 -6.90 14.63
N TYR A 279 26.56 -6.15 13.93
CA TYR A 279 25.89 -4.98 14.48
C TYR A 279 24.39 -5.25 14.62
N LEU A 280 23.82 -4.80 15.74
CA LEU A 280 22.43 -5.04 16.11
C LEU A 280 21.64 -3.72 16.16
N PRO A 281 20.31 -3.75 16.01
CA PRO A 281 19.47 -2.59 16.26
C PRO A 281 19.62 -2.08 17.70
N LEU A 282 19.50 -0.76 17.87
CA LEU A 282 19.54 -0.12 19.17
C LEU A 282 18.27 -0.33 20.01
N GLU A 283 17.17 -0.73 19.37
CA GLU A 283 15.89 -0.90 20.03
C GLU A 283 15.12 -2.11 19.49
N PRO A 284 14.26 -2.74 20.31
CA PRO A 284 13.49 -3.91 19.90
C PRO A 284 12.64 -3.73 18.64
N ALA A 285 12.00 -2.56 18.48
CA ALA A 285 11.24 -2.19 17.30
C ALA A 285 11.28 -0.67 17.11
N SER A 286 11.77 -0.22 15.96
CA SER A 286 11.95 1.19 15.67
C SER A 286 10.69 1.80 15.05
N PRO A 287 10.08 2.83 15.67
CA PRO A 287 8.83 3.40 15.20
C PRO A 287 9.02 4.49 14.15
N LEU A 288 8.14 4.50 13.15
CA LEU A 288 8.00 5.53 12.14
C LEU A 288 6.52 5.88 11.98
N GLY A 289 6.18 7.15 12.15
CA GLY A 289 4.82 7.64 12.01
C GLY A 289 4.60 8.28 10.65
N CYS A 290 3.48 7.97 10.01
CA CYS A 290 3.06 8.53 8.73
C CYS A 290 1.65 9.10 8.81
N THR A 291 1.38 10.13 8.01
CA THR A 291 0.04 10.68 7.76
C THR A 291 -0.30 10.59 6.29
N ALA A 292 -1.53 10.21 5.95
CA ALA A 292 -2.06 10.25 4.59
C ALA A 292 -3.25 11.21 4.49
N GLN A 293 -3.14 12.17 3.58
CA GLN A 293 -4.23 13.08 3.23
C GLN A 293 -4.66 12.88 1.78
N TYR A 294 -5.93 13.14 1.53
CA TYR A 294 -6.57 12.97 0.23
C TYR A 294 -7.35 14.24 -0.11
N GLN A 295 -7.44 14.54 -1.40
CA GLN A 295 -8.27 15.63 -1.91
C GLN A 295 -8.87 15.24 -3.25
N PHE A 296 -10.15 15.59 -3.46
CA PHE A 296 -10.85 15.36 -4.71
C PHE A 296 -11.39 16.68 -5.25
N CYS A 297 -11.22 16.89 -6.56
CA CYS A 297 -11.73 18.06 -7.26
C CYS A 297 -12.53 17.67 -8.49
N ASN A 298 -13.61 18.41 -8.73
CA ASN A 298 -14.39 18.31 -9.95
C ASN A 298 -13.80 19.27 -10.99
N ALA A 299 -13.25 18.73 -12.08
CA ALA A 299 -12.57 19.53 -13.10
C ALA A 299 -13.49 20.52 -13.82
N GLY A 300 -14.76 20.16 -14.08
CA GLY A 300 -15.72 21.02 -14.75
C GLY A 300 -16.14 22.24 -13.94
N SER A 301 -16.26 22.08 -12.61
CA SER A 301 -16.59 23.20 -11.71
C SER A 301 -15.36 23.94 -11.16
N GLY A 302 -14.17 23.33 -11.23
CA GLY A 302 -12.96 23.80 -10.56
C GLY A 302 -13.01 23.73 -9.02
N LYS A 303 -14.06 23.14 -8.43
CA LYS A 303 -14.23 23.06 -6.98
C LYS A 303 -13.53 21.82 -6.42
N CYS A 304 -12.89 21.99 -5.27
CA CYS A 304 -12.17 20.96 -4.54
C CYS A 304 -12.75 20.77 -3.15
N GLY A 305 -12.82 19.50 -2.70
CA GLY A 305 -12.99 19.17 -1.28
C GLY A 305 -11.77 19.56 -0.44
N PRO A 306 -11.85 19.36 0.88
CA PRO A 306 -10.72 19.59 1.76
C PRO A 306 -9.58 18.60 1.47
N LEU A 307 -8.35 18.98 1.82
CA LEU A 307 -7.25 18.03 1.98
C LEU A 307 -7.40 17.45 3.40
N ALA A 308 -7.87 16.20 3.50
CA ALA A 308 -8.30 15.60 4.76
C ALA A 308 -7.99 14.08 4.80
N SER A 309 -8.41 13.39 5.88
CA SER A 309 -8.44 11.92 5.91
C SER A 309 -9.26 11.36 4.76
N GLN A 310 -9.11 10.07 4.43
CA GLN A 310 -9.77 9.52 3.25
C GLN A 310 -11.29 9.68 3.29
N MET A 311 -11.91 9.39 4.43
CA MET A 311 -13.36 9.49 4.61
C MET A 311 -13.84 10.94 4.56
N ASP A 312 -13.14 11.85 5.23
CA ASP A 312 -13.52 13.27 5.30
C ASP A 312 -13.28 13.98 3.96
N ALA A 313 -12.26 13.59 3.20
CA ALA A 313 -12.01 14.07 1.85
C ALA A 313 -13.11 13.67 0.88
N ILE A 314 -13.59 12.42 0.96
CA ILE A 314 -14.71 11.93 0.15
C ILE A 314 -16.01 12.66 0.54
N ALA A 315 -16.29 12.76 1.84
CA ALA A 315 -17.48 13.42 2.35
C ALA A 315 -17.52 14.92 1.99
N GLY A 316 -16.40 15.62 2.15
CA GLY A 316 -16.27 17.04 1.82
C GLY A 316 -16.29 17.34 0.33
N ALA A 317 -15.89 16.39 -0.52
CA ALA A 317 -15.96 16.54 -1.98
C ALA A 317 -17.32 16.16 -2.57
N ALA A 318 -18.09 15.29 -1.91
CA ALA A 318 -19.36 14.75 -2.42
C ALA A 318 -20.34 15.81 -2.99
N PRO A 319 -20.56 16.98 -2.36
CA PRO A 319 -21.46 18.00 -2.89
C PRO A 319 -21.03 18.58 -4.24
N TYR A 320 -19.74 18.50 -4.59
CA TYR A 320 -19.24 18.95 -5.90
C TYR A 320 -19.44 17.91 -7.01
N PHE A 321 -20.00 16.75 -6.67
CA PHE A 321 -20.31 15.67 -7.59
C PHE A 321 -21.80 15.28 -7.54
N ASP A 322 -22.68 16.21 -7.17
CA ASP A 322 -24.14 16.01 -7.11
C ASP A 322 -24.56 14.81 -6.25
N THR A 323 -23.81 14.53 -5.18
CA THR A 323 -24.06 13.40 -4.28
C THR A 323 -23.87 13.80 -2.81
N THR A 324 -24.25 12.90 -1.92
CA THR A 324 -24.01 13.01 -0.47
C THR A 324 -23.12 11.87 -0.02
N TYR A 325 -22.50 12.01 1.15
CA TYR A 325 -21.73 10.90 1.71
C TYR A 325 -22.59 9.66 1.99
N ALA A 326 -23.87 9.84 2.35
CA ALA A 326 -24.82 8.74 2.52
C ALA A 326 -25.11 8.03 1.19
N ASP A 327 -25.38 8.78 0.12
CA ASP A 327 -25.61 8.23 -1.22
C ASP A 327 -24.35 7.53 -1.77
N PHE A 328 -23.16 8.08 -1.50
CA PHE A 328 -21.87 7.43 -1.81
C PHE A 328 -21.73 6.07 -1.10
N LYS A 329 -22.01 6.01 0.21
CA LYS A 329 -21.92 4.75 0.97
C LYS A 329 -22.93 3.70 0.49
N ALA A 330 -24.09 4.13 0.00
CA ALA A 330 -25.16 3.27 -0.48
C ALA A 330 -25.04 2.87 -1.96
N ASP A 331 -23.97 3.29 -2.67
CA ASP A 331 -23.81 3.14 -4.12
C ASP A 331 -25.04 3.61 -4.91
N ASN A 332 -25.64 4.73 -4.50
CA ASN A 332 -26.89 5.23 -5.04
C ASN A 332 -26.70 6.55 -5.82
N PRO A 333 -26.12 6.52 -7.03
CA PRO A 333 -25.93 7.72 -7.82
C PRO A 333 -27.25 8.26 -8.37
N LYS A 334 -27.53 9.54 -8.10
CA LYS A 334 -28.72 10.24 -8.64
C LYS A 334 -28.45 10.93 -9.98
N THR A 335 -27.19 11.16 -10.32
CA THR A 335 -26.74 11.82 -11.55
C THR A 335 -25.56 11.06 -12.17
N GLU A 336 -25.22 11.37 -13.42
CA GLU A 336 -24.02 10.84 -14.07
C GLU A 336 -22.73 11.32 -13.38
N THR A 337 -22.70 12.57 -12.92
CA THR A 337 -21.59 13.13 -12.13
C THR A 337 -21.37 12.31 -10.86
N ALA A 338 -22.45 12.01 -10.13
CA ALA A 338 -22.42 11.20 -8.92
C ALA A 338 -21.95 9.77 -9.22
N ALA A 339 -22.47 9.17 -10.30
CA ALA A 339 -22.05 7.83 -10.72
C ALA A 339 -20.55 7.79 -11.01
N ARG A 340 -20.00 8.78 -11.72
CA ARG A 340 -18.57 8.83 -12.05
C ARG A 340 -17.71 8.99 -10.81
N PHE A 341 -18.09 9.87 -9.89
CA PHE A 341 -17.37 10.06 -8.63
C PHE A 341 -17.37 8.80 -7.77
N ILE A 342 -18.54 8.21 -7.51
CA ILE A 342 -18.66 6.98 -6.72
C ILE A 342 -17.85 5.85 -7.38
N TYR A 343 -17.97 5.68 -8.69
CA TYR A 343 -17.25 4.67 -9.45
C TYR A 343 -15.74 4.84 -9.33
N PHE A 344 -15.22 6.05 -9.56
CA PHE A 344 -13.79 6.33 -9.49
C PHE A 344 -13.24 6.07 -8.07
N VAL A 345 -13.91 6.60 -7.04
CA VAL A 345 -13.46 6.45 -5.66
C VAL A 345 -13.49 4.98 -5.23
N LYS A 346 -14.60 4.26 -5.46
CA LYS A 346 -14.71 2.84 -5.08
C LYS A 346 -13.76 1.93 -5.86
N SER A 347 -13.53 2.23 -7.14
CA SER A 347 -12.74 1.39 -8.03
C SER A 347 -11.25 1.67 -7.99
N ALA A 348 -10.83 2.93 -7.87
CA ALA A 348 -9.41 3.30 -7.91
C ALA A 348 -8.84 3.60 -6.51
N ILE A 349 -9.65 4.08 -5.57
CA ILE A 349 -9.15 4.71 -4.33
C ILE A 349 -9.50 3.95 -3.05
N THR A 350 -10.61 3.22 -2.99
CA THR A 350 -11.03 2.51 -1.77
C THR A 350 -11.13 1.00 -1.95
N SER A 351 -12.25 0.48 -2.48
CA SER A 351 -12.62 -0.93 -2.32
C SER A 351 -11.75 -1.88 -3.12
N ASN A 352 -11.36 -1.44 -4.32
CA ASN A 352 -10.52 -2.23 -5.21
C ASN A 352 -9.05 -1.88 -5.10
N THR A 353 -8.60 -0.93 -4.27
CA THR A 353 -7.17 -0.73 -4.07
C THR A 353 -6.74 -1.37 -2.75
N ALA A 354 -5.46 -1.71 -2.64
CA ALA A 354 -4.89 -2.08 -1.36
C ALA A 354 -4.63 -0.79 -0.57
N TYR A 355 -5.36 -0.60 0.54
CA TYR A 355 -5.06 0.51 1.45
C TYR A 355 -3.66 0.34 2.04
N PHE A 356 -3.03 1.43 2.49
CA PHE A 356 -1.64 1.41 2.95
C PHE A 356 -1.38 0.35 4.05
N ASN A 357 -2.33 0.19 4.98
CA ASN A 357 -2.25 -0.83 6.02
C ASN A 357 -2.36 -2.26 5.44
N ASP A 358 -3.28 -2.51 4.50
CA ASP A 358 -3.52 -3.83 3.92
C ASP A 358 -2.31 -4.28 3.09
N MET A 359 -1.71 -3.33 2.37
CA MET A 359 -0.49 -3.55 1.61
C MET A 359 0.67 -3.97 2.53
N LEU A 360 0.93 -3.23 3.60
CA LEU A 360 2.01 -3.57 4.53
C LEU A 360 1.70 -4.80 5.40
N ALA A 361 0.44 -5.05 5.74
CA ALA A 361 0.03 -6.27 6.43
C ALA A 361 0.25 -7.54 5.56
N HIS A 362 0.19 -7.39 4.24
CA HIS A 362 0.44 -8.49 3.29
C HIS A 362 1.93 -8.61 2.93
N LEU A 363 2.59 -7.51 2.57
CA LEU A 363 3.98 -7.51 2.12
C LEU A 363 4.98 -7.48 3.26
N GLY A 364 4.63 -7.02 4.46
CA GLY A 364 5.58 -6.86 5.57
C GLY A 364 6.86 -6.14 5.15
N SER A 365 8.00 -6.70 5.54
CA SER A 365 9.32 -6.17 5.21
C SER A 365 9.70 -6.29 3.74
N GLN A 366 9.03 -7.15 2.96
CA GLN A 366 9.25 -7.29 1.51
C GLN A 366 8.86 -6.03 0.73
N ALA A 367 8.09 -5.12 1.33
CA ALA A 367 7.81 -3.81 0.74
C ALA A 367 8.99 -2.83 0.81
N LEU A 368 9.98 -3.08 1.67
CA LEU A 368 11.14 -2.21 1.87
C LEU A 368 12.11 -2.32 0.69
N PHE A 369 12.61 -1.19 0.21
CA PHE A 369 13.60 -1.16 -0.86
C PHE A 369 14.95 -1.75 -0.43
N SER A 370 15.26 -1.67 0.87
CA SER A 370 16.45 -2.25 1.52
C SER A 370 16.57 -3.77 1.36
N GLN A 371 15.48 -4.48 1.09
CA GLN A 371 15.44 -5.93 0.90
C GLN A 371 16.37 -6.41 -0.22
N LYS A 372 16.64 -5.57 -1.21
CA LYS A 372 17.61 -5.87 -2.28
C LYS A 372 19.02 -6.13 -1.76
N ASN A 373 19.34 -5.61 -0.57
CA ASN A 373 20.63 -5.74 0.10
C ASN A 373 20.57 -6.69 1.31
N LEU A 374 19.45 -7.40 1.52
CA LEU A 374 19.32 -8.41 2.56
C LEU A 374 19.63 -9.79 1.98
N VAL A 375 20.67 -10.45 2.48
CA VAL A 375 21.09 -11.78 2.01
C VAL A 375 21.31 -12.69 3.20
N ASN A 376 20.63 -13.83 3.24
CA ASN A 376 20.77 -14.83 4.31
C ASN A 376 20.60 -14.28 5.74
N GLY A 377 19.74 -13.27 5.94
CA GLY A 377 19.55 -12.60 7.24
C GLY A 377 20.60 -11.54 7.58
N TRP A 378 21.48 -11.20 6.63
CA TRP A 378 22.45 -10.12 6.77
C TRP A 378 22.03 -8.93 5.92
N GLN A 379 21.82 -7.79 6.56
CA GLN A 379 21.54 -6.54 5.90
C GLN A 379 22.84 -5.82 5.58
N TYR A 380 23.10 -5.64 4.29
CA TYR A 380 24.27 -4.91 3.79
C TYR A 380 23.89 -3.50 3.36
N ASN A 381 24.91 -2.63 3.33
CA ASN A 381 24.89 -1.34 2.62
C ASN A 381 23.59 -0.54 2.83
N LEU A 382 23.26 -0.24 4.08
CA LEU A 382 22.23 0.76 4.37
C LEU A 382 22.81 2.15 4.15
N GLU A 383 22.14 2.93 3.31
CA GLU A 383 22.41 4.35 3.15
C GLU A 383 21.87 5.13 4.36
N VAL A 384 22.38 6.35 4.58
CA VAL A 384 21.98 7.19 5.73
C VAL A 384 20.52 7.66 5.66
N ASP A 385 19.92 7.62 4.47
CA ASP A 385 18.53 7.98 4.18
C ASP A 385 17.72 6.76 3.68
N GLN A 386 18.16 5.55 3.97
CA GLN A 386 17.52 4.31 3.51
C GLN A 386 16.03 4.28 3.86
N TRP A 387 15.63 4.76 5.04
CA TRP A 387 14.23 4.84 5.42
C TRP A 387 13.39 5.70 4.47
N GLN A 388 13.96 6.79 3.93
CA GLN A 388 13.25 7.66 2.98
C GLN A 388 13.06 6.94 1.64
N GLN A 389 14.05 6.14 1.24
CA GLN A 389 13.97 5.31 0.04
C GLN A 389 12.95 4.19 0.21
N ASP A 390 12.93 3.54 1.37
CA ASP A 390 11.96 2.50 1.71
C ASP A 390 10.54 3.04 1.70
N VAL A 391 10.28 4.16 2.38
CA VAL A 391 8.95 4.78 2.41
C VAL A 391 8.54 5.29 1.02
N SER A 392 9.48 5.83 0.24
CA SER A 392 9.23 6.22 -1.15
C SER A 392 8.82 5.02 -2.01
N HIS A 393 9.51 3.89 -1.87
CA HIS A 393 9.19 2.67 -2.60
C HIS A 393 7.82 2.10 -2.19
N ILE A 394 7.51 2.09 -0.89
CA ILE A 394 6.19 1.72 -0.38
C ILE A 394 5.09 2.62 -1.01
N TRP A 395 5.34 3.93 -1.12
CA TRP A 395 4.42 4.85 -1.79
C TRP A 395 4.28 4.57 -3.29
N ASP A 396 5.37 4.21 -3.98
CA ASP A 396 5.35 3.80 -5.39
C ASP A 396 4.49 2.54 -5.61
N ILE A 397 4.58 1.55 -4.71
CA ILE A 397 3.70 0.36 -4.72
C ILE A 397 2.23 0.78 -4.55
N MET A 398 1.95 1.69 -3.60
CA MET A 398 0.60 2.21 -3.38
C MET A 398 0.05 2.91 -4.65
N MET A 399 0.85 3.71 -5.34
CA MET A 399 0.43 4.35 -6.60
C MET A 399 0.16 3.32 -7.70
N ALA A 400 1.03 2.32 -7.88
CA ALA A 400 0.80 1.23 -8.82
C ALA A 400 -0.50 0.45 -8.52
N SER A 401 -0.80 0.24 -7.23
CA SER A 401 -2.05 -0.37 -6.77
C SER A 401 -3.27 0.47 -7.18
N HIS A 402 -3.25 1.78 -6.95
CA HIS A 402 -4.34 2.68 -7.35
C HIS A 402 -4.58 2.71 -8.87
N GLN A 403 -3.51 2.76 -9.68
CA GLN A 403 -3.63 2.77 -11.14
C GLN A 403 -4.23 1.47 -11.67
N SER A 404 -3.74 0.33 -11.18
CA SER A 404 -4.25 -0.99 -11.60
C SER A 404 -5.65 -1.30 -11.05
N ALA A 405 -6.07 -0.66 -9.95
CA ALA A 405 -7.35 -0.94 -9.32
C ALA A 405 -8.55 -0.62 -10.21
N LEU A 406 -8.48 0.47 -10.99
CA LEU A 406 -9.56 0.84 -11.89
C LEU A 406 -9.77 -0.20 -13.00
N LEU A 407 -8.66 -0.69 -13.59
CA LEU A 407 -8.62 -1.75 -14.59
C LEU A 407 -9.20 -3.08 -14.07
N ASN A 408 -8.81 -3.44 -12.85
CA ASN A 408 -9.33 -4.63 -12.16
C ASN A 408 -10.84 -4.50 -11.90
N ALA A 409 -11.32 -3.29 -11.58
CA ALA A 409 -12.74 -3.03 -11.33
C ALA A 409 -13.61 -3.27 -12.57
N ALA A 410 -13.18 -2.81 -13.75
CA ALA A 410 -13.94 -3.06 -14.97
C ALA A 410 -13.87 -4.51 -15.42
N SER A 411 -12.73 -5.18 -15.23
CA SER A 411 -12.56 -6.57 -15.64
C SER A 411 -13.34 -7.52 -14.74
N GLY A 412 -13.32 -7.30 -13.42
CA GLY A 412 -13.93 -8.17 -12.43
C GLY A 412 -13.29 -9.57 -12.33
N PRO A 413 -13.50 -10.31 -11.23
CA PRO A 413 -13.05 -11.69 -11.10
C PRO A 413 -13.98 -12.64 -11.86
N THR A 414 -13.46 -13.80 -12.24
CA THR A 414 -14.24 -14.92 -12.82
C THR A 414 -14.46 -16.05 -11.83
N ASP A 415 -13.68 -16.10 -10.74
CA ASP A 415 -13.77 -17.12 -9.70
C ASP A 415 -15.09 -16.98 -8.90
N PRO A 416 -15.95 -18.02 -8.88
CA PRO A 416 -17.19 -18.02 -8.11
C PRO A 416 -17.01 -17.74 -6.61
N TYR A 417 -15.89 -18.11 -6.00
CA TYR A 417 -15.63 -17.89 -4.57
C TYR A 417 -15.31 -16.42 -4.25
N ILE A 418 -14.71 -15.70 -5.19
CA ILE A 418 -14.48 -14.26 -5.07
C ILE A 418 -15.80 -13.52 -5.31
N LEU A 419 -16.60 -13.99 -6.26
CA LEU A 419 -17.89 -13.39 -6.62
C LEU A 419 -18.89 -13.38 -5.45
N GLN A 420 -18.73 -14.23 -4.42
CA GLN A 420 -19.55 -14.19 -3.21
C GLN A 420 -19.46 -12.86 -2.44
N GLY A 421 -18.29 -12.21 -2.45
CA GLY A 421 -18.06 -10.91 -1.82
C GLY A 421 -18.11 -9.73 -2.79
N TRP A 422 -18.32 -10.00 -4.08
CA TRP A 422 -18.21 -9.02 -5.14
C TRP A 422 -19.53 -8.25 -5.34
N VAL A 423 -19.43 -6.93 -5.44
CA VAL A 423 -20.56 -6.04 -5.68
C VAL A 423 -20.48 -5.53 -7.10
N ASN A 424 -21.42 -5.98 -7.93
CA ASN A 424 -21.52 -5.51 -9.31
C ASN A 424 -22.13 -4.11 -9.38
N TYR A 425 -21.60 -3.32 -10.29
CA TYR A 425 -22.11 -2.01 -10.63
C TYR A 425 -23.37 -2.12 -11.50
N THR A 426 -24.55 -2.04 -10.88
CA THR A 426 -25.83 -2.35 -11.56
C THR A 426 -26.62 -1.12 -12.03
N ALA A 427 -26.42 0.05 -11.41
CA ALA A 427 -27.07 1.30 -11.81
C ALA A 427 -26.67 1.70 -13.24
N SER A 428 -27.58 2.38 -13.96
CA SER A 428 -27.38 2.77 -15.37
C SER A 428 -26.09 3.58 -15.57
N GLY A 429 -25.85 4.58 -14.72
CA GLY A 429 -24.64 5.41 -14.77
C GLY A 429 -23.35 4.60 -14.62
N PHE A 430 -23.34 3.60 -13.73
CA PHE A 430 -22.17 2.74 -13.58
C PHE A 430 -21.97 1.79 -14.75
N LYS A 431 -23.05 1.22 -15.32
CA LYS A 431 -22.96 0.36 -16.51
C LYS A 431 -22.33 1.08 -17.69
N THR A 432 -22.64 2.36 -17.88
CA THR A 432 -21.99 3.19 -18.90
C THR A 432 -20.48 3.29 -18.64
N LEU A 433 -20.07 3.55 -17.39
CA LEU A 433 -18.66 3.66 -17.02
C LEU A 433 -17.90 2.34 -17.16
N CYS A 434 -18.52 1.22 -16.81
CA CYS A 434 -17.97 -0.13 -16.97
C CYS A 434 -17.61 -0.46 -18.41
N ASN A 435 -18.38 0.02 -19.39
CA ASN A 435 -18.14 -0.21 -20.82
C ASN A 435 -17.23 0.86 -21.46
N ASN A 436 -16.81 1.87 -20.70
CA ASN A 436 -16.05 3.02 -21.16
C ASN A 436 -14.65 3.10 -20.51
N GLN A 437 -14.11 2.00 -20.00
CA GLN A 437 -12.73 1.96 -19.53
C GLN A 437 -11.75 1.62 -20.64
N GLY A 438 -10.72 2.43 -20.79
CA GLY A 438 -9.62 2.19 -21.72
C GLY A 438 -8.48 1.40 -21.06
N ALA A 439 -7.91 0.45 -21.78
CA ALA A 439 -6.63 -0.18 -21.49
C ALA A 439 -5.77 -0.19 -22.75
N LEU A 440 -4.45 -0.27 -22.61
CA LEU A 440 -3.54 -0.39 -23.75
C LEU A 440 -3.36 -1.86 -24.15
N SER A 441 -3.38 -2.15 -25.45
CA SER A 441 -3.10 -3.49 -25.98
C SER A 441 -1.62 -3.88 -25.75
N VAL A 442 -1.38 -5.09 -25.24
CA VAL A 442 -0.04 -5.66 -25.03
C VAL A 442 0.14 -6.92 -25.87
N TRP A 443 1.30 -7.05 -26.54
CA TRP A 443 1.71 -8.26 -27.27
C TRP A 443 2.16 -9.34 -26.28
N THR A 444 1.57 -10.54 -26.30
CA THR A 444 2.14 -11.71 -25.61
C THR A 444 2.48 -12.79 -26.64
N SER A 445 3.76 -12.95 -26.94
CA SER A 445 4.27 -14.10 -27.69
C SER A 445 4.91 -15.12 -26.77
N ARG A 446 4.46 -16.37 -26.93
CA ARG A 446 4.94 -17.65 -26.37
C ARG A 446 4.32 -18.11 -25.03
N MET A 447 3.44 -19.09 -25.21
CA MET A 447 3.23 -20.33 -24.44
C MET A 447 4.15 -20.52 -23.22
N ASP A 448 3.55 -20.41 -22.03
CA ASP A 448 3.67 -21.38 -20.95
C ASP A 448 2.38 -21.32 -20.10
N ASP A 449 1.74 -22.48 -19.94
CA ASP A 449 0.37 -22.71 -19.47
C ASP A 449 0.12 -22.47 -17.96
N LYS A 450 0.66 -21.39 -17.37
CA LYS A 450 0.37 -21.04 -15.96
C LYS A 450 0.02 -19.58 -15.68
N PHE A 451 -0.19 -18.77 -16.72
CA PHE A 451 -0.58 -17.36 -16.61
C PHE A 451 -2.04 -17.07 -17.01
N TYR A 452 -2.91 -18.08 -17.06
CA TYR A 452 -4.29 -17.93 -17.51
C TYR A 452 -5.32 -18.03 -16.38
N SER A 453 -5.92 -16.89 -16.03
CA SER A 453 -7.30 -16.83 -15.51
C SER A 453 -8.01 -15.49 -15.77
N ALA A 454 -7.28 -14.36 -15.91
CA ALA A 454 -7.94 -13.06 -16.08
C ALA A 454 -8.16 -12.60 -17.55
N ALA A 455 -7.43 -13.16 -18.52
CA ALA A 455 -7.44 -12.63 -19.90
C ALA A 455 -8.40 -13.34 -20.88
N ALA A 456 -9.05 -14.44 -20.49
CA ALA A 456 -9.81 -15.28 -21.43
C ALA A 456 -11.29 -14.86 -21.63
N ALA A 457 -11.77 -13.81 -20.96
CA ALA A 457 -13.19 -13.41 -21.01
C ALA A 457 -13.46 -11.96 -21.44
N VAL A 458 -12.46 -11.24 -21.96
CA VAL A 458 -12.64 -9.83 -22.38
C VAL A 458 -13.06 -9.76 -23.85
N SER A 459 -14.28 -9.29 -24.11
CA SER A 459 -14.71 -8.93 -25.46
C SER A 459 -14.19 -7.53 -25.79
N ILE A 460 -13.20 -7.45 -26.69
CA ILE A 460 -12.63 -6.18 -27.15
C ILE A 460 -13.58 -5.55 -28.20
N ARG A 461 -14.03 -4.31 -27.97
CA ARG A 461 -14.74 -3.49 -28.98
C ARG A 461 -13.86 -2.31 -29.40
N SER A 462 -13.75 -2.06 -30.71
CA SER A 462 -13.02 -0.90 -31.24
C SER A 462 -13.87 0.37 -31.14
N SER A 463 -13.30 1.48 -30.65
CA SER A 463 -13.89 2.81 -30.82
C SER A 463 -13.75 3.25 -32.28
N LYS A 464 -14.84 3.75 -32.87
CA LYS A 464 -14.80 4.57 -34.09
C LYS A 464 -14.98 6.02 -33.70
#